data_AF-A0AAD4MW14-F1
#
_entry.id   AF-A0AAD4MW14-F1
#
_cell.length_a   1.000
_cell.length_b   1.000
_cell.length_c   1.000
_cell.angle_alpha   90.00
_cell.angle_beta   90.00
_cell.angle_gamma   90.00
#
_symmetry.space_group_name_H-M   'P 1'
#
loop_
_entity.id
_entity.type
_entity.pdbx_description
1 polymer ?
#
loop_
_entity_poly.entity_id
_entity_poly.type
_entity_poly.pdbx_seq_one_letter_code
_entity_poly.pdbx_strand_id
1 'polypeptide(L)'
;MGKKSGTVRMHTTWATFLSITFPQVSVAPEKESEVPAPDAHPEGHQKKDHNPNMEIAEKLDDIRYKLWDVLASVYNSSLRGICFEVIDKTEKLAEEIKKDQKMSHQDMLEKAESALSRIPDLKPALQFCAERKDAKVTKFVNELDEMTNEILERSTRF
;
A
#
# COMPACT_ATOMS: atom_id res chain seq x y z
N MET A 1 -7.56 -39.92 33.29
CA MET A 1 -7.89 -39.26 32.01
C MET A 1 -8.68 -38.01 32.30
N GLY A 2 -8.12 -36.83 32.01
CA GLY A 2 -8.77 -35.53 32.21
C GLY A 2 -7.88 -34.45 31.59
N LYS A 3 -8.43 -33.70 30.63
CA LYS A 3 -7.72 -32.87 29.65
C LYS A 3 -7.22 -31.53 30.24
N LYS A 4 -6.20 -31.00 29.57
CA LYS A 4 -5.50 -29.70 29.71
C LYS A 4 -6.43 -28.50 29.96
N SER A 5 -5.95 -27.53 30.74
CA SER A 5 -6.30 -26.12 30.52
C SER A 5 -5.19 -25.20 31.04
N GLY A 6 -4.32 -24.75 30.13
CA GLY A 6 -3.35 -23.70 30.40
C GLY A 6 -3.97 -22.37 30.02
N THR A 7 -4.29 -21.54 31.02
CA THR A 7 -4.81 -20.19 30.82
C THR A 7 -3.63 -19.26 30.51
N VAL A 8 -3.43 -18.95 29.22
CA VAL A 8 -2.56 -17.86 28.80
C VAL A 8 -3.33 -16.55 28.98
N ARG A 9 -2.90 -15.74 29.95
CA ARG A 9 -3.47 -14.43 30.24
C ARG A 9 -2.94 -13.43 29.21
N MET A 10 -3.71 -13.16 28.16
CA MET A 10 -3.41 -12.09 27.21
C MET A 10 -3.74 -10.72 27.86
N HIS A 11 -2.77 -9.82 27.86
CA HIS A 11 -2.98 -8.42 28.18
C HIS A 11 -3.40 -7.68 26.90
N THR A 12 -4.61 -7.12 26.86
CA THR A 12 -5.09 -6.25 25.79
C THR A 12 -5.28 -4.85 26.37
N THR A 13 -4.46 -3.89 25.94
CA THR A 13 -4.65 -2.47 26.24
C THR A 13 -4.49 -1.69 24.94
N TRP A 14 -5.60 -1.18 24.41
CA TRP A 14 -5.59 -0.03 23.50
C TRP A 14 -6.57 0.98 24.06
N ALA A 15 -6.02 2.10 24.50
CA ALA A 15 -6.70 3.16 25.20
C ALA A 15 -7.67 3.91 24.29
N THR A 16 -8.86 4.19 24.84
CA THR A 16 -9.84 5.14 24.29
C THR A 16 -9.43 6.54 24.68
N PHE A 17 -9.28 7.47 23.72
CA PHE A 17 -9.38 8.91 24.01
C PHE A 17 -10.10 9.62 22.87
N LEU A 18 -11.43 9.66 23.00
CA LEU A 18 -12.26 10.71 22.43
C LEU A 18 -12.22 11.88 23.42
N SER A 19 -11.80 13.06 22.98
CA SER A 19 -12.07 14.30 23.71
C SER A 19 -12.37 15.40 22.70
N ILE A 20 -13.68 15.58 22.52
CA ILE A 20 -14.31 16.76 21.95
C ILE A 20 -14.04 17.92 22.91
N THR A 21 -13.52 19.05 22.43
CA THR A 21 -13.70 20.35 23.11
C THR A 21 -13.61 21.51 22.11
N PHE A 22 -14.74 22.12 21.77
CA PHE A 22 -14.84 23.55 21.40
C PHE A 22 -14.99 24.34 22.73
N PRO A 23 -14.43 25.57 22.90
CA PRO A 23 -15.17 26.78 22.51
C PRO A 23 -14.37 28.07 22.17
N GLN A 24 -15.01 28.88 21.31
CA GLN A 24 -15.17 30.36 21.32
C GLN A 24 -13.98 31.37 21.20
N VAL A 25 -13.98 32.05 20.05
CA VAL A 25 -13.88 33.51 19.77
C VAL A 25 -13.18 34.39 20.83
N SER A 26 -12.04 35.00 20.46
CA SER A 26 -11.63 36.32 21.00
C SER A 26 -10.72 37.10 20.03
N VAL A 27 -11.31 38.15 19.46
CA VAL A 27 -10.84 39.43 18.89
C VAL A 27 -9.32 39.71 18.77
N ALA A 28 -8.88 40.16 17.58
CA ALA A 28 -7.53 40.69 17.26
C ALA A 28 -7.28 42.13 17.78
N PRO A 29 -6.01 42.60 17.86
CA PRO A 29 -5.57 43.62 16.88
C PRO A 29 -4.07 43.59 16.47
N GLU A 30 -3.77 44.32 15.39
CA GLU A 30 -2.51 44.49 14.63
C GLU A 30 -1.30 45.05 15.41
N LYS A 31 -0.08 44.57 15.10
CA LYS A 31 1.07 45.39 14.64
C LYS A 31 2.34 44.57 14.36
N GLU A 32 3.00 44.92 13.26
CA GLU A 32 4.31 44.49 12.79
C GLU A 32 5.44 44.74 13.81
N SER A 33 6.35 43.77 13.97
CA SER A 33 7.79 44.03 14.14
C SER A 33 8.61 42.74 14.05
N GLU A 34 9.62 42.76 13.18
CA GLU A 34 10.61 41.71 12.91
C GLU A 34 11.49 41.38 14.14
N VAL A 35 11.60 40.10 14.52
CA VAL A 35 12.74 39.52 15.28
C VAL A 35 12.86 38.03 14.89
N PRO A 36 14.08 37.50 14.62
CA PRO A 36 14.28 36.29 13.81
C PRO A 36 13.94 35.01 14.56
N ALA A 37 13.25 34.08 13.90
CA ALA A 37 13.06 32.72 14.40
C ALA A 37 14.41 31.98 14.43
N PRO A 38 14.91 31.55 15.60
CA PRO A 38 16.06 30.68 15.69
C PRO A 38 15.55 29.26 15.90
N ASP A 39 15.03 28.62 14.87
CA ASP A 39 14.88 27.16 14.88
C ASP A 39 14.96 26.65 13.45
N ALA A 40 16.20 26.68 12.97
CA ALA A 40 16.63 25.86 11.87
C ALA A 40 16.34 24.40 12.25
N HIS A 41 15.30 23.82 11.65
CA HIS A 41 15.12 22.38 11.60
C HIS A 41 16.36 21.80 10.89
N PRO A 42 17.23 21.00 11.54
CA PRO A 42 18.26 20.27 10.83
C PRO A 42 17.63 18.97 10.35
N GLU A 43 16.54 19.04 9.58
CA GLU A 43 16.26 17.94 8.67
C GLU A 43 17.07 18.20 7.42
N GLY A 44 18.36 17.88 7.55
CA GLY A 44 19.08 17.34 6.42
C GLY A 44 18.26 16.17 5.93
N HIS A 45 17.39 16.44 4.94
CA HIS A 45 16.85 15.44 4.06
C HIS A 45 18.08 14.76 3.48
N GLN A 46 18.49 13.68 4.14
CA GLN A 46 19.29 12.65 3.52
C GLN A 46 18.59 12.41 2.20
N LYS A 47 19.28 12.73 1.10
CA LYS A 47 18.92 12.17 -0.19
C LYS A 47 18.85 10.67 0.08
N LYS A 48 17.65 10.13 0.27
CA LYS A 48 17.43 8.69 0.20
C LYS A 48 18.03 8.36 -1.15
N ASP A 49 19.17 7.68 -1.16
CA ASP A 49 19.70 7.08 -2.37
C ASP A 49 18.51 6.41 -3.05
N HIS A 50 18.13 6.93 -4.21
CA HIS A 50 16.93 6.51 -4.93
C HIS A 50 17.22 5.09 -5.38
N ASN A 51 16.84 4.10 -4.56
CA ASN A 51 17.02 2.72 -4.90
C ASN A 51 15.86 2.34 -5.83
N PRO A 52 16.11 2.09 -7.13
CA PRO A 52 15.06 1.78 -8.08
C PRO A 52 14.25 0.54 -7.67
N ASN A 53 14.89 -0.40 -6.95
CA ASN A 53 14.23 -1.59 -6.43
C ASN A 53 13.22 -1.24 -5.33
N MET A 54 13.52 -0.27 -4.46
CA MET A 54 12.58 0.17 -3.43
C MET A 54 11.33 0.81 -4.03
N GLU A 55 11.46 1.55 -5.13
CA GLU A 55 10.30 2.11 -5.82
C GLU A 55 9.41 1.03 -6.44
N ILE A 56 10.00 -0.09 -6.90
CA ILE A 56 9.23 -1.26 -7.37
C ILE A 56 8.47 -1.90 -6.20
N ALA A 57 9.12 -2.05 -5.05
CA ALA A 57 8.46 -2.57 -3.84
C ALA A 57 7.28 -1.68 -3.39
N GLU A 58 7.45 -0.35 -3.46
CA GLU A 58 6.37 0.60 -3.15
C GLU A 58 5.19 0.47 -4.14
N LYS A 59 5.45 0.33 -5.44
CA LYS A 59 4.38 0.11 -6.44
C LYS A 59 3.68 -1.23 -6.28
N LEU A 60 4.39 -2.28 -5.89
CA LEU A 60 3.79 -3.58 -5.57
C LEU A 60 2.88 -3.49 -4.34
N ASP A 61 3.31 -2.76 -3.31
CA ASP A 61 2.49 -2.47 -2.13
C ASP A 61 1.23 -1.67 -2.53
N ASP A 62 1.33 -0.71 -3.45
CA ASP A 62 0.17 0.04 -3.97
C ASP A 62 -0.86 -0.87 -4.66
N ILE A 63 -0.41 -1.78 -5.53
CA ILE A 63 -1.30 -2.78 -6.14
C ILE A 63 -1.98 -3.61 -5.05
N ARG A 64 -1.22 -4.10 -4.07
CA ARG A 64 -1.74 -4.90 -2.96
C ARG A 64 -2.80 -4.14 -2.17
N TYR A 65 -2.55 -2.89 -1.79
CA TYR A 65 -3.47 -2.07 -1.00
C TYR A 65 -4.75 -1.76 -1.77
N LYS A 66 -4.65 -1.33 -3.03
CA LYS A 66 -5.83 -1.05 -3.86
C LYS A 66 -6.63 -2.33 -4.11
N LEU A 67 -5.97 -3.46 -4.33
CA LEU A 67 -6.63 -4.75 -4.53
C LEU A 67 -7.36 -5.22 -3.27
N TRP A 68 -6.80 -4.99 -2.09
CA TRP A 68 -7.47 -5.22 -0.79
C TRP A 68 -8.71 -4.33 -0.61
N ASP A 69 -8.63 -3.04 -0.95
CA ASP A 69 -9.78 -2.11 -0.82
C ASP A 69 -10.96 -2.52 -1.71
N VAL A 70 -10.68 -2.99 -2.93
CA VAL A 70 -11.74 -3.44 -3.86
C VAL A 70 -12.25 -4.86 -3.54
N LEU A 71 -11.53 -5.66 -2.74
CA LEU A 71 -11.89 -7.05 -2.42
C LEU A 71 -13.22 -7.17 -1.64
N ALA A 72 -13.61 -6.11 -0.92
CA ALA A 72 -14.91 -5.99 -0.28
C ALA A 72 -16.07 -5.91 -1.30
N SER A 73 -15.82 -5.30 -2.46
CA SER A 73 -16.77 -5.14 -3.55
C SER A 73 -16.82 -6.34 -4.51
N VAL A 74 -15.89 -7.28 -4.37
CA VAL A 74 -15.86 -8.53 -5.14
C VAL A 74 -16.69 -9.61 -4.45
N TYR A 75 -17.88 -9.88 -5.00
CA TYR A 75 -18.82 -10.89 -4.48
C TYR A 75 -18.58 -12.30 -5.05
N ASN A 76 -17.83 -12.42 -6.15
CA ASN A 76 -17.52 -13.72 -6.75
C ASN A 76 -16.36 -14.38 -6.00
N SER A 77 -16.59 -15.58 -5.43
CA SER A 77 -15.60 -16.30 -4.63
C SER A 77 -14.36 -16.73 -5.42
N SER A 78 -14.52 -17.08 -6.69
CA SER A 78 -13.41 -17.45 -7.57
C SER A 78 -12.54 -16.23 -7.88
N LEU A 79 -13.16 -15.08 -8.14
CA LEU A 79 -12.46 -13.81 -8.37
C LEU A 79 -11.73 -13.34 -7.11
N ARG A 80 -12.34 -13.48 -5.93
CA ARG A 80 -11.64 -13.25 -4.65
C ARG A 80 -10.39 -14.11 -4.51
N GLY A 81 -10.46 -15.39 -4.92
CA GLY A 81 -9.30 -16.28 -4.95
C GLY A 81 -8.16 -15.73 -5.81
N ILE A 82 -8.47 -15.22 -7.00
CA ILE A 82 -7.47 -14.60 -7.89
C ILE A 82 -6.91 -13.32 -7.25
N CYS A 83 -7.76 -12.47 -6.66
CA CYS A 83 -7.29 -11.28 -5.95
C CYS A 83 -6.32 -11.63 -4.80
N PHE A 84 -6.63 -12.65 -4.01
CA PHE A 84 -5.75 -13.12 -2.94
C PHE A 84 -4.42 -13.66 -3.47
N GLU A 85 -4.44 -14.38 -4.59
CA GLU A 85 -3.20 -14.87 -5.21
C GLU A 85 -2.29 -13.72 -5.65
N VAL A 86 -2.84 -12.67 -6.26
CA VAL A 86 -2.08 -11.47 -6.65
C VAL A 86 -1.59 -10.71 -5.41
N ILE A 87 -2.43 -10.53 -4.39
CA ILE A 87 -2.06 -9.90 -3.11
C ILE A 87 -0.86 -10.64 -2.47
N ASP A 88 -0.94 -11.96 -2.34
CA ASP A 88 0.11 -12.77 -1.70
C ASP A 88 1.42 -12.72 -2.48
N LYS A 89 1.35 -12.81 -3.82
CA LYS A 89 2.54 -12.74 -4.67
C LYS A 89 3.19 -11.36 -4.65
N THR A 90 2.40 -10.29 -4.75
CA THR A 90 2.92 -8.91 -4.71
C THR A 90 3.49 -8.55 -3.35
N GLU A 91 2.87 -9.01 -2.26
CA GLU A 91 3.40 -8.87 -0.89
C GLU A 91 4.75 -9.59 -0.73
N LYS A 92 4.83 -10.86 -1.15
CA LYS A 92 6.07 -11.64 -1.05
C LYS A 92 7.21 -10.97 -1.81
N LEU A 93 6.96 -10.51 -3.03
CA LEU A 93 7.97 -9.84 -3.82
C LEU A 93 8.39 -8.51 -3.20
N ALA A 94 7.44 -7.69 -2.74
CA ALA A 94 7.76 -6.42 -2.08
C ALA A 94 8.63 -6.64 -0.83
N GLU A 95 8.30 -7.61 0.00
CA GLU A 95 9.08 -7.95 1.19
C GLU A 95 10.46 -8.55 0.86
N GLU A 96 10.56 -9.31 -0.24
CA GLU A 96 11.82 -9.84 -0.72
C GLU A 96 12.75 -8.71 -1.20
N ILE A 97 12.23 -7.75 -1.97
CA ILE A 97 12.99 -6.59 -2.44
C ILE A 97 13.43 -5.70 -1.27
N LYS A 98 12.57 -5.50 -0.26
CA LYS A 98 12.93 -4.74 0.95
C LYS A 98 14.08 -5.39 1.73
N LYS A 99 14.15 -6.73 1.73
CA LYS A 99 15.21 -7.50 2.39
C LYS A 99 16.49 -7.58 1.54
N ASP A 100 16.35 -7.81 0.25
CA ASP A 100 17.43 -7.85 -0.72
C ASP A 100 17.35 -6.67 -1.69
N GLN A 101 17.83 -5.54 -1.22
CA GLN A 101 17.88 -4.29 -1.98
C GLN A 101 18.81 -4.34 -3.21
N LYS A 102 19.62 -5.41 -3.35
CA LYS A 102 20.57 -5.61 -4.45
C LYS A 102 20.14 -6.74 -5.40
N MET A 103 18.87 -7.12 -5.37
CA MET A 103 18.32 -8.10 -6.31
C MET A 103 18.66 -7.73 -7.75
N SER A 104 19.16 -8.73 -8.50
CA SER A 104 19.48 -8.58 -9.91
C SER A 104 18.25 -8.18 -10.71
N HIS A 105 18.43 -7.37 -11.74
CA HIS A 105 17.34 -6.91 -12.60
C HIS A 105 16.65 -8.05 -13.36
N GLN A 106 17.42 -9.07 -13.74
CA GLN A 106 16.85 -10.28 -14.35
C GLN A 106 15.97 -11.05 -13.37
N ASP A 107 16.44 -11.23 -12.12
CA ASP A 107 15.65 -11.89 -11.08
C ASP A 107 14.41 -11.06 -10.69
N MET A 108 14.56 -9.73 -10.68
CA MET A 108 13.48 -8.80 -10.37
C MET A 108 12.39 -8.85 -11.44
N LEU A 109 12.78 -8.82 -12.71
CA LEU A 109 11.84 -8.92 -13.83
C LEU A 109 11.10 -10.26 -13.80
N GLU A 110 11.81 -11.38 -13.67
CA GLU A 110 11.19 -12.71 -13.65
C GLU A 110 10.20 -12.84 -12.49
N LYS A 111 10.56 -12.34 -11.30
CA LYS A 111 9.66 -12.36 -10.13
C LYS A 111 8.50 -11.39 -10.29
N ALA A 112 8.71 -10.21 -10.87
CA ALA A 112 7.65 -9.24 -11.13
C ALA A 112 6.64 -9.78 -12.14
N GLU A 113 7.09 -10.36 -13.26
CA GLU A 113 6.23 -11.04 -14.23
C GLU A 113 5.45 -12.19 -13.59
N SER A 114 6.12 -13.00 -12.75
CA SER A 114 5.46 -14.08 -12.01
C SER A 114 4.40 -13.56 -11.02
N ALA A 115 4.70 -12.47 -10.31
CA ALA A 115 3.78 -11.87 -9.34
C ALA A 115 2.55 -11.24 -10.00
N LEU A 116 2.74 -10.63 -11.18
CA LEU A 116 1.72 -9.91 -11.92
C LEU A 116 1.03 -10.77 -12.99
N SER A 117 1.47 -12.02 -13.20
CA SER A 117 0.97 -12.96 -14.21
C SER A 117 -0.54 -13.19 -14.22
N ARG A 118 -1.21 -12.98 -13.09
CA ARG A 118 -2.67 -13.17 -12.94
C ARG A 118 -3.49 -11.90 -13.18
N ILE A 119 -2.84 -10.75 -13.34
CA ILE A 119 -3.51 -9.46 -13.63
C ILE A 119 -4.31 -9.49 -14.95
N PRO A 120 -3.80 -10.10 -16.05
CA PRO A 120 -4.57 -10.23 -17.29
C PRO A 120 -5.88 -11.01 -17.14
N ASP A 121 -5.91 -12.03 -16.27
CA ASP A 121 -7.13 -12.79 -15.95
C ASP A 121 -8.06 -12.00 -15.01
N LEU A 122 -7.46 -11.24 -14.09
CA LEU A 122 -8.16 -10.46 -13.07
C LEU A 122 -8.91 -9.27 -13.67
N LYS A 123 -8.30 -8.57 -14.62
CA LYS A 123 -8.81 -7.29 -15.13
C LYS A 123 -10.20 -7.41 -15.78
N PRO A 124 -10.47 -8.33 -16.74
CA PRO A 124 -11.81 -8.48 -17.32
C PRO A 124 -12.87 -8.85 -16.27
N ALA A 125 -12.47 -9.65 -15.27
CA ALA A 125 -13.37 -10.07 -14.20
C ALA A 125 -13.70 -8.93 -13.23
N LEU A 126 -12.73 -8.05 -12.93
CA LEU A 126 -12.98 -6.81 -12.19
C LEU A 126 -13.77 -5.78 -13.01
N GLN A 127 -13.54 -5.70 -14.33
CA GLN A 127 -14.31 -4.84 -15.24
C GLN A 127 -15.80 -5.20 -15.20
N PHE A 128 -16.13 -6.49 -15.20
CA PHE A 128 -17.51 -6.98 -15.01
C PHE A 128 -18.09 -6.57 -13.65
N CYS A 129 -17.28 -6.57 -12.59
CA CYS A 129 -17.71 -6.07 -11.28
C CYS A 129 -17.94 -4.55 -11.28
N ALA A 130 -17.14 -3.81 -12.05
CA ALA A 130 -17.22 -2.36 -12.18
C ALA A 130 -18.51 -1.87 -12.86
N GLU A 131 -19.14 -2.69 -13.71
CA GLU A 131 -20.45 -2.38 -14.35
C GLU A 131 -21.57 -2.15 -13.33
N ARG A 132 -21.39 -2.59 -12.07
CA ARG A 132 -22.28 -2.28 -10.95
C ARG A 132 -22.08 -0.88 -10.33
N LYS A 133 -21.30 -0.02 -10.99
CA LYS A 133 -20.99 1.38 -10.60
C LYS A 133 -20.24 1.53 -9.28
N ASP A 134 -19.40 0.56 -8.92
CA ASP A 134 -18.46 0.77 -7.83
C ASP A 134 -17.28 1.60 -8.35
N ALA A 135 -17.30 2.90 -8.03
CA ALA A 135 -16.29 3.86 -8.49
C ALA A 135 -14.86 3.45 -8.10
N LYS A 136 -14.68 2.71 -7.00
CA LYS A 136 -13.35 2.23 -6.57
C LYS A 136 -12.84 1.14 -7.49
N VAL A 137 -13.70 0.18 -7.82
CA VAL A 137 -13.37 -0.92 -8.75
C VAL A 137 -13.08 -0.35 -10.13
N THR A 138 -13.92 0.55 -10.64
CA THR A 138 -13.71 1.19 -11.95
C THR A 138 -12.37 1.94 -12.00
N LYS A 139 -12.06 2.75 -10.98
CA LYS A 139 -10.80 3.50 -10.90
C LYS A 139 -9.60 2.55 -10.88
N PHE A 140 -9.63 1.54 -10.02
CA PHE A 140 -8.54 0.57 -9.91
C PHE A 140 -8.29 -0.18 -11.22
N VAL A 141 -9.34 -0.64 -11.90
CA VAL A 141 -9.21 -1.37 -13.18
C VAL A 141 -8.55 -0.52 -14.27
N ASN A 142 -8.83 0.79 -14.30
CA ASN A 142 -8.22 1.71 -15.26
C ASN A 142 -6.73 1.96 -14.94
N GLU A 143 -6.37 2.01 -13.66
CA GLU A 143 -4.98 2.23 -13.21
C GLU A 143 -4.14 0.94 -13.23
N LEU A 144 -4.76 -0.24 -13.26
CA LEU A 144 -4.08 -1.53 -13.07
C LEU A 144 -3.05 -1.83 -14.16
N ASP A 145 -3.35 -1.54 -15.42
CA ASP A 145 -2.40 -1.71 -16.52
C ASP A 145 -1.22 -0.77 -16.39
N GLU A 146 -1.48 0.50 -16.05
CA GLU A 146 -0.44 1.52 -15.89
C GLU A 146 0.53 1.11 -14.78
N MET A 147 0.01 0.75 -13.60
CA MET A 147 0.84 0.31 -12.48
C MET A 147 1.64 -0.96 -12.82
N THR A 148 1.03 -1.91 -13.53
CA THR A 148 1.69 -3.16 -13.96
C THR A 148 2.83 -2.86 -14.94
N ASN A 149 2.56 -2.04 -15.95
CA ASN A 149 3.54 -1.67 -16.97
C ASN A 149 4.69 -0.86 -16.37
N GLU A 150 4.41 0.05 -15.45
CA GLU A 150 5.46 0.81 -14.76
C GLU A 150 6.39 -0.10 -13.95
N ILE A 151 5.86 -1.11 -13.27
CA ILE A 151 6.68 -2.09 -12.54
C ILE A 151 7.57 -2.88 -13.49
N LEU A 152 7.01 -3.38 -14.59
CA LEU A 152 7.76 -4.16 -15.58
C LEU A 152 8.83 -3.31 -16.27
N GLU A 153 8.48 -2.11 -16.72
CA GLU A 153 9.40 -1.18 -17.37
C GLU A 153 10.57 -0.83 -16.44
N ARG A 154 10.29 -0.55 -15.16
CA ARG A 154 11.34 -0.26 -14.17
C ARG A 154 12.21 -1.47 -13.85
N SER A 155 11.62 -2.66 -13.83
CA SER A 155 12.37 -3.92 -13.64
C SER A 155 13.36 -4.20 -14.79
N THR A 156 13.13 -3.64 -15.98
CA THR A 156 14.03 -3.79 -17.14
C THR A 156 15.10 -2.73 -17.30
N ARG A 157 14.98 -1.58 -16.61
CA ARG A 157 15.77 -0.37 -16.92
C ARG A 157 17.03 -0.17 -16.10
N PHE A 158 17.10 -0.79 -14.94
CA PHE A 158 18.25 -0.69 -14.06
C PHE A 158 19.08 -1.96 -14.18
#